data_AF-A0A935WH55-F1
#
_entry.id   AF-A0A935WH55-F1
#
_cell.length_a   1.000
_cell.length_b   1.000
_cell.length_c   1.000
_cell.angle_alpha   90.00
_cell.angle_beta   90.00
_cell.angle_gamma   90.00
#
_symmetry.space_group_name_H-M   'P 1'
#
loop_
_entity.id
_entity.type
_entity.pdbx_description
1 polymer ?
#
loop_
_entity_poly.entity_id
_entity_poly.type
_entity_poly.pdbx_seq_one_letter_code
_entity_poly.pdbx_strand_id
1 'polypeptide(L)'
;MSLSPVVLQALLLAATLAALLSPSRRGLAGVLVLALAFAGLLVAGGPDWALGQLAPRNAGISAGLVLYGVALLVAGALLGSSRATRRGPGLALLALGAAAALVPVVPLVQQGGAGVTVAALAGFTVATFVLGVFGPFLRIGAAVRWLETQAGTAPAVPESPGVLSAGALLAVGAVLVPGAHGLLACAVATVLLGLYGWLNAGSTRGAGPLVSGGLALGLLLFAWWYLARVAGDTSLRLADLAEGPFSPAFELSASVPLALAAWVLLGLAPFHRGRLGSWAPVVGGALLVRLTAVALPSGLVHWQPLLYLPGTLAAWHAVATRRVDEGVVALAALGLASAAPQPGWAGLGLAALPGLVALAGLTRARQPALAEVVTGVACAAGAALLVPAVSGGLATEAFYTVLTVLGAAALAWLAGGDAPTGVSARAE
;
A
#
# COMPACT_ATOMS: atom_id res chain seq x y z
N MET A 1 -8.51 4.43 31.42
CA MET A 1 -8.80 3.07 30.92
C MET A 1 -7.80 2.79 29.81
N SER A 2 -6.88 1.84 30.01
CA SER A 2 -5.92 1.44 28.97
C SER A 2 -6.56 0.34 28.12
N LEU A 3 -6.79 0.63 26.83
CA LEU A 3 -7.07 -0.43 25.87
C LEU A 3 -5.74 -0.93 25.35
N SER A 4 -5.49 -2.23 25.43
CA SER A 4 -4.23 -2.77 24.90
C SER A 4 -4.20 -2.64 23.37
N PRO A 5 -3.02 -2.37 22.76
CA PRO A 5 -2.85 -2.36 21.31
C PRO A 5 -3.33 -3.64 20.63
N VAL A 6 -3.23 -4.76 21.34
CA VAL A 6 -3.69 -6.08 20.91
C VAL A 6 -5.20 -6.11 20.68
N VAL A 7 -5.99 -5.51 21.58
CA VAL A 7 -7.44 -5.40 21.41
C VAL A 7 -7.73 -4.62 20.13
N LEU A 8 -7.09 -3.48 19.94
CA LEU A 8 -7.35 -2.61 18.79
C LEU A 8 -6.96 -3.25 17.45
N GLN A 9 -5.83 -3.97 17.40
CA GLN A 9 -5.47 -4.79 16.24
C GLN A 9 -6.48 -5.91 15.99
N ALA A 10 -6.97 -6.57 17.04
CA ALA A 10 -8.02 -7.57 16.91
C ALA A 10 -9.35 -6.95 16.40
N LEU A 11 -9.65 -5.72 16.78
CA LEU A 11 -10.85 -5.00 16.31
C LEU A 11 -10.74 -4.56 14.86
N LEU A 12 -9.57 -4.04 14.44
CA LEU A 12 -9.26 -3.77 13.04
C LEU A 12 -9.28 -5.03 12.20
N LEU A 13 -8.71 -6.12 12.71
CA LEU A 13 -8.74 -7.42 12.05
C LEU A 13 -10.19 -7.90 11.89
N ALA A 14 -11.01 -7.80 12.95
CA ALA A 14 -12.42 -8.15 12.90
C ALA A 14 -13.20 -7.27 11.91
N ALA A 15 -13.01 -5.95 11.94
CA ALA A 15 -13.66 -5.02 11.01
C ALA A 15 -13.23 -5.28 9.55
N THR A 16 -11.96 -5.63 9.34
CA THR A 16 -11.43 -5.92 8.00
C THR A 16 -11.93 -7.27 7.48
N LEU A 17 -11.87 -8.32 8.30
CA LEU A 17 -12.49 -9.61 7.98
C LEU A 17 -13.97 -9.42 7.65
N ALA A 18 -14.68 -8.61 8.41
CA ALA A 18 -16.09 -8.32 8.17
C ALA A 18 -16.32 -7.53 6.87
N ALA A 19 -15.44 -6.57 6.53
CA ALA A 19 -15.49 -5.83 5.28
C ALA A 19 -15.11 -6.69 4.06
N LEU A 20 -14.22 -7.66 4.23
CA LEU A 20 -13.82 -8.61 3.18
C LEU A 20 -14.89 -9.68 2.92
N LEU A 21 -15.57 -10.10 3.98
CA LEU A 21 -16.73 -10.99 3.92
C LEU A 21 -17.99 -10.26 3.43
N SER A 22 -17.96 -8.93 3.38
CA SER A 22 -19.05 -8.13 2.84
C SER A 22 -19.07 -8.25 1.30
N PRO A 23 -20.26 -8.42 0.69
CA PRO A 23 -20.41 -8.43 -0.77
C PRO A 23 -20.05 -7.08 -1.42
N SER A 24 -19.81 -6.03 -0.63
CA SER A 24 -19.49 -4.68 -1.11
C SER A 24 -18.08 -4.29 -0.70
N ARG A 25 -17.22 -4.04 -1.70
CA ARG A 25 -15.87 -3.47 -1.52
C ARG A 25 -15.89 -2.09 -0.85
N ARG A 26 -17.05 -1.42 -0.77
CA ARG A 26 -17.21 -0.11 -0.11
C ARG A 26 -16.88 -0.16 1.38
N GLY A 27 -17.09 -1.30 2.06
CA GLY A 27 -16.73 -1.45 3.47
C GLY A 27 -15.23 -1.27 3.73
N LEU A 28 -14.38 -1.59 2.75
CA LEU A 28 -12.92 -1.41 2.85
C LEU A 28 -12.52 0.06 2.96
N ALA A 29 -13.33 1.00 2.43
CA ALA A 29 -13.09 2.43 2.62
C ALA A 29 -13.15 2.81 4.10
N GLY A 30 -14.14 2.28 4.83
CA GLY A 30 -14.25 2.46 6.28
C GLY A 30 -13.07 1.86 7.04
N VAL A 31 -12.62 0.66 6.65
CA VAL A 31 -11.43 0.00 7.23
C VAL A 31 -10.17 0.86 7.07
N LEU A 32 -9.94 1.42 5.88
CA LEU A 32 -8.78 2.26 5.60
C LEU A 32 -8.79 3.54 6.46
N VAL A 33 -9.94 4.19 6.58
CA VAL A 33 -10.09 5.39 7.43
C VAL A 33 -9.95 5.05 8.92
N LEU A 34 -10.49 3.91 9.36
CA LEU A 34 -10.27 3.44 10.73
C LEU A 34 -8.79 3.16 11.00
N ALA A 35 -8.09 2.51 10.07
CA ALA A 35 -6.65 2.27 10.21
C ALA A 35 -5.86 3.59 10.30
N LEU A 36 -6.23 4.62 9.54
CA LEU A 36 -5.65 5.97 9.66
C LEU A 36 -5.91 6.58 11.04
N ALA A 37 -7.14 6.49 11.55
CA ALA A 37 -7.50 7.01 12.86
C ALA A 37 -6.70 6.34 13.98
N PHE A 38 -6.62 5.01 13.92
CA PHE A 38 -5.91 4.20 14.90
C PHE A 38 -4.39 4.40 14.83
N ALA A 39 -3.83 4.49 13.62
CA ALA A 39 -2.43 4.86 13.43
C ALA A 39 -2.13 6.25 13.99
N GLY A 40 -3.00 7.24 13.76
CA GLY A 40 -2.85 8.58 14.32
C GLY A 40 -2.88 8.60 15.85
N LEU A 41 -3.72 7.77 16.46
CA LEU A 41 -3.78 7.62 17.91
C LEU A 41 -2.51 6.94 18.47
N LEU A 42 -1.96 5.93 17.79
CA LEU A 42 -0.67 5.32 18.17
C LEU A 42 0.48 6.33 18.12
N VAL A 43 0.55 7.12 17.04
CA VAL A 43 1.60 8.13 16.86
C VAL A 43 1.48 9.24 17.90
N ALA A 44 0.26 9.69 18.20
CA ALA A 44 0.05 10.82 19.12
C ALA A 44 0.01 10.43 20.61
N GLY A 45 -0.44 9.22 20.94
CA GLY A 45 -0.62 8.74 22.33
C GLY A 45 0.39 7.69 22.79
N GLY A 46 1.32 7.29 21.92
CA GLY A 46 2.29 6.23 22.19
C GLY A 46 1.70 4.81 22.19
N PRO A 47 2.54 3.78 22.41
CA PRO A 47 2.13 2.38 22.36
C PRO A 47 1.09 2.03 23.44
N ASP A 48 1.06 2.77 24.55
CA ASP A 48 0.12 2.52 25.65
C ASP A 48 -1.17 3.34 25.56
N TRP A 49 -1.35 4.12 24.48
CA TRP A 49 -2.53 4.95 24.28
C TRP A 49 -2.82 5.79 25.50
N ALA A 50 -1.81 6.51 25.98
CA ALA A 50 -1.97 7.40 27.11
C ALA A 50 -2.82 8.58 26.64
N LEU A 51 -4.15 8.39 26.60
CA LEU A 51 -5.10 9.37 26.09
C LEU A 51 -4.89 10.71 26.79
N GLY A 52 -4.59 10.70 28.10
CA GLY A 52 -4.26 11.89 28.88
C GLY A 52 -3.03 12.69 28.39
N GLN A 53 -2.18 12.14 27.51
CA GLN A 53 -1.05 12.83 26.88
C GLN A 53 -1.44 13.48 25.54
N LEU A 54 -2.59 13.15 24.97
CA LEU A 54 -3.08 13.77 23.75
C LEU A 54 -3.46 15.23 24.00
N ALA A 55 -3.01 16.13 23.14
CA ALA A 55 -3.56 17.48 23.11
C ALA A 55 -5.08 17.41 22.85
N PRO A 56 -5.93 18.17 23.56
CA PRO A 56 -7.38 18.12 23.41
C PRO A 56 -7.85 18.20 21.95
N ARG A 57 -7.26 19.12 21.17
CA ARG A 57 -7.58 19.26 19.75
C ARG A 57 -7.33 17.98 18.94
N ASN A 58 -6.22 17.29 19.19
CA ASN A 58 -5.89 16.05 18.49
C ASN A 58 -6.85 14.92 18.88
N ALA A 59 -7.22 14.84 20.17
CA ALA A 59 -8.21 13.88 20.63
C ALA A 59 -9.56 14.07 19.91
N GLY A 60 -10.02 15.32 19.76
CA GLY A 60 -11.25 15.64 19.02
C GLY A 60 -11.16 15.30 17.52
N ILE A 61 -10.04 15.59 16.87
CA ILE A 61 -9.82 15.24 15.45
C ILE A 61 -9.83 13.72 15.25
N SER A 62 -9.12 12.97 16.10
CA SER A 62 -9.11 11.52 16.05
C SER A 62 -10.49 10.91 16.29
N ALA A 63 -11.28 11.43 17.24
CA ALA A 63 -12.67 11.02 17.44
C ALA A 63 -13.51 11.23 16.17
N GLY A 64 -13.38 12.40 15.53
CA GLY A 64 -14.08 12.71 14.28
C GLY A 64 -13.70 11.76 13.14
N LEU A 65 -12.42 11.39 13.03
CA LEU A 65 -11.92 10.45 12.03
C LEU A 65 -12.40 9.01 12.28
N VAL A 66 -12.43 8.55 13.54
CA VAL A 66 -13.00 7.24 13.90
C VAL A 66 -14.48 7.18 13.53
N LEU A 67 -15.26 8.20 13.94
CA LEU A 67 -16.68 8.30 13.60
C LEU A 67 -16.92 8.29 12.08
N TYR A 68 -16.09 9.02 11.33
CA TYR A 68 -16.14 9.03 9.88
C TYR A 68 -15.87 7.64 9.27
N GLY A 69 -14.85 6.93 9.76
CA GLY A 69 -14.54 5.57 9.34
C GLY A 69 -15.66 4.57 9.65
N VAL A 70 -16.27 4.65 10.84
CA VAL A 70 -17.44 3.85 11.21
C VAL A 70 -18.62 4.15 10.28
N ALA A 71 -18.89 5.43 10.00
CA ALA A 71 -19.97 5.82 9.10
C ALA A 71 -19.78 5.25 7.69
N LEU A 72 -18.56 5.29 7.14
CA LEU A 72 -18.24 4.69 5.84
C LEU A 72 -18.38 3.16 5.86
N LEU A 73 -17.94 2.51 6.94
CA LEU A 73 -18.06 1.05 7.10
C LEU A 73 -19.54 0.63 7.09
N VAL A 74 -20.37 1.30 7.89
CA VAL A 74 -21.82 1.05 7.98
C VAL A 74 -22.51 1.37 6.67
N ALA A 75 -22.24 2.52 6.05
CA ALA A 75 -22.81 2.89 4.76
C ALA A 75 -22.44 1.87 3.66
N GLY A 76 -21.17 1.44 3.63
CA GLY A 76 -20.69 0.41 2.69
C GLY A 76 -21.39 -0.93 2.88
N ALA A 77 -21.66 -1.32 4.13
CA ALA A 77 -22.41 -2.52 4.49
C ALA A 77 -23.88 -2.43 4.06
N LEU A 78 -24.57 -1.33 4.39
CA LEU A 78 -25.97 -1.11 4.05
C LEU A 78 -26.18 -1.09 2.53
N LEU A 79 -25.34 -0.34 1.80
CA LEU A 79 -25.41 -0.26 0.35
C LEU A 79 -25.06 -1.58 -0.35
N GLY A 80 -24.27 -2.46 0.29
CA GLY A 80 -23.96 -3.80 -0.20
C GLY A 80 -25.06 -4.84 0.08
N SER A 81 -25.74 -4.70 1.22
CA SER A 81 -26.75 -5.65 1.72
C SER A 81 -28.05 -5.70 0.89
N SER A 82 -28.28 -4.70 0.04
CA SER A 82 -29.42 -4.66 -0.88
C SER A 82 -29.28 -5.65 -2.04
N ARG A 83 -28.06 -6.14 -2.33
CA ARG A 83 -27.76 -7.03 -3.47
C ARG A 83 -27.50 -8.49 -3.08
N ALA A 84 -27.31 -8.81 -1.80
CA ALA A 84 -26.93 -10.16 -1.36
C ALA A 84 -27.97 -10.79 -0.41
N THR A 85 -28.48 -11.95 -0.79
CA THR A 85 -29.45 -12.78 -0.05
C THR A 85 -28.88 -13.54 1.16
N ARG A 86 -27.59 -13.38 1.50
CA ARG A 86 -26.94 -14.04 2.66
C ARG A 86 -26.49 -13.01 3.70
N ARG A 87 -27.32 -12.77 4.71
CA ARG A 87 -27.22 -11.63 5.65
C ARG A 87 -26.62 -11.91 7.03
N GLY A 88 -26.34 -13.15 7.41
CA GLY A 88 -26.09 -13.49 8.83
C GLY A 88 -24.73 -13.03 9.40
N PRO A 89 -23.64 -13.75 9.12
CA PRO A 89 -22.40 -13.61 9.89
C PRO A 89 -21.61 -12.33 9.56
N GLY A 90 -21.61 -11.89 8.30
CA GLY A 90 -20.86 -10.69 7.88
C GLY A 90 -21.37 -9.40 8.52
N LEU A 91 -22.69 -9.22 8.61
CA LEU A 91 -23.29 -8.05 9.26
C LEU A 91 -23.04 -8.04 10.78
N ALA A 92 -23.09 -9.20 11.44
CA ALA A 92 -22.78 -9.32 12.85
C ALA A 92 -21.31 -8.94 13.15
N LEU A 93 -20.37 -9.44 12.34
CA LEU A 93 -18.95 -9.07 12.47
C LEU A 93 -18.71 -7.59 12.17
N LEU A 94 -19.43 -7.01 11.19
CA LEU A 94 -19.34 -5.58 10.87
C LEU A 94 -19.88 -4.72 12.01
N ALA A 95 -21.03 -5.09 12.58
CA ALA A 95 -21.61 -4.41 13.73
C ALA A 95 -20.69 -4.50 14.94
N LEU A 96 -20.06 -5.66 15.18
CA LEU A 96 -19.10 -5.86 16.25
C LEU A 96 -17.83 -5.01 16.03
N GLY A 97 -17.28 -4.99 14.81
CA GLY A 97 -16.15 -4.13 14.45
C GLY A 97 -16.46 -2.64 14.60
N ALA A 98 -17.64 -2.19 14.15
CA ALA A 98 -18.11 -0.82 14.29
C ALA A 98 -18.31 -0.43 15.76
N ALA A 99 -19.02 -1.25 16.53
CA ALA A 99 -19.27 -1.03 17.96
C ALA A 99 -17.95 -0.95 18.73
N ALA A 100 -17.00 -1.82 18.40
CA ALA A 100 -15.72 -1.83 19.05
C ALA A 100 -14.83 -0.63 18.67
N ALA A 101 -14.89 -0.17 17.41
CA ALA A 101 -14.25 1.07 16.98
C ALA A 101 -14.83 2.32 17.68
N LEU A 102 -16.08 2.27 18.15
CA LEU A 102 -16.70 3.35 18.92
C LEU A 102 -16.24 3.43 20.38
N VAL A 103 -15.66 2.36 20.94
CA VAL A 103 -15.16 2.33 22.34
C VAL A 103 -14.20 3.49 22.65
N PRO A 104 -13.17 3.78 21.83
CA PRO A 104 -12.28 4.91 22.09
C PRO A 104 -12.92 6.29 21.84
N VAL A 105 -14.08 6.39 21.17
CA VAL A 105 -14.67 7.68 20.81
C VAL A 105 -15.11 8.47 22.04
N VAL A 106 -15.77 7.82 23.01
CA VAL A 106 -16.27 8.49 24.21
C VAL A 106 -15.16 9.23 24.97
N PRO A 107 -14.04 8.58 25.38
CA PRO A 107 -12.97 9.29 26.08
C PRO A 107 -12.30 10.36 25.21
N LEU A 108 -12.16 10.13 23.90
CA LEU A 108 -11.59 11.13 22.98
C LEU A 108 -12.47 12.37 22.85
N VAL A 109 -13.79 12.21 22.79
CA VAL A 109 -14.76 13.33 22.74
C VAL A 109 -14.80 14.07 24.07
N GLN A 110 -14.75 13.36 25.20
CA GLN A 110 -14.70 13.99 26.52
C GLN A 110 -13.44 14.85 26.68
N GLN A 111 -12.31 14.38 26.17
CA GLN A 111 -11.04 15.10 26.25
C GLN A 111 -10.94 16.25 25.22
N GLY A 112 -11.36 16.01 23.98
CA GLY A 112 -11.19 16.97 22.88
C GLY A 112 -12.36 17.92 22.66
N GLY A 113 -13.50 17.66 23.28
CA GLY A 113 -14.74 18.41 23.13
C GLY A 113 -15.56 17.99 21.91
N ALA A 114 -16.88 18.02 22.07
CA ALA A 114 -17.83 17.67 21.00
C ALA A 114 -17.71 18.60 19.79
N GLY A 115 -17.46 19.91 20.00
CA GLY A 115 -17.35 20.88 18.90
C GLY A 115 -16.22 20.57 17.93
N VAL A 116 -15.02 20.25 18.43
CA VAL A 116 -13.86 19.87 17.60
C VAL A 116 -14.12 18.56 16.87
N THR A 117 -14.74 17.60 17.55
CA THR A 117 -15.10 16.30 16.97
C THR A 117 -16.06 16.46 15.80
N VAL A 118 -17.14 17.24 15.97
CA VAL A 118 -18.13 17.51 14.94
C VAL A 118 -17.50 18.27 13.77
N ALA A 119 -16.68 19.29 14.06
CA ALA A 119 -15.97 20.04 13.03
C ALA A 119 -15.02 19.15 12.21
N ALA A 120 -14.29 18.24 12.86
CA ALA A 120 -13.42 17.29 12.19
C ALA A 120 -14.21 16.29 11.32
N LEU A 121 -15.27 15.70 11.86
CA LEU A 121 -16.16 14.80 11.11
C LEU A 121 -16.75 15.50 9.87
N ALA A 122 -17.25 16.72 10.04
CA ALA A 122 -17.75 17.54 8.94
C ALA A 122 -16.63 17.86 7.93
N GLY A 123 -15.44 18.23 8.41
CA GLY A 123 -14.27 18.51 7.59
C GLY A 123 -13.85 17.32 6.73
N PHE A 124 -13.75 16.12 7.31
CA PHE A 124 -13.45 14.89 6.55
C PHE A 124 -14.54 14.55 5.55
N THR A 125 -15.82 14.70 5.94
CA THR A 125 -16.95 14.46 5.05
C THR A 125 -16.91 15.41 3.86
N VAL A 126 -16.70 16.71 4.09
CA VAL A 126 -16.58 17.72 3.05
C VAL A 126 -15.35 17.45 2.19
N ALA A 127 -14.19 17.14 2.77
CA ALA A 127 -12.98 16.83 2.01
C ALA A 127 -13.18 15.62 1.10
N THR A 128 -13.74 14.53 1.59
CA THR A 128 -14.03 13.34 0.78
C THR A 128 -15.11 13.62 -0.27
N PHE A 129 -16.13 14.42 0.05
CA PHE A 129 -17.12 14.85 -0.94
C PHE A 129 -16.48 15.71 -2.03
N VAL A 130 -15.66 16.69 -1.66
CA VAL A 130 -14.98 17.56 -2.62
C VAL A 130 -14.04 16.77 -3.50
N LEU A 131 -13.19 15.92 -2.91
CA LEU A 131 -12.24 15.09 -3.67
C LEU A 131 -12.97 14.03 -4.50
N GLY A 132 -14.05 13.44 -4.01
CA GLY A 132 -14.82 12.43 -4.72
C GLY A 132 -15.70 12.98 -5.84
N VAL A 133 -16.37 14.11 -5.62
CA VAL A 133 -17.29 14.75 -6.59
C VAL A 133 -16.54 15.64 -7.55
N PHE A 134 -15.65 16.51 -7.05
CA PHE A 134 -14.91 17.46 -7.89
C PHE A 134 -13.57 16.92 -8.39
N GLY A 135 -12.99 15.87 -7.80
CA GLY A 135 -11.76 15.24 -8.32
C GLY A 135 -11.82 14.88 -9.82
N PRO A 136 -12.94 14.32 -10.32
CA PRO A 136 -13.15 14.13 -11.75
C PRO A 136 -13.25 15.43 -12.57
N PHE A 137 -13.79 16.51 -11.98
CA PHE A 137 -14.00 17.82 -12.62
C PHE A 137 -12.76 18.73 -12.58
N LEU A 138 -11.85 18.54 -11.62
CA LEU A 138 -10.58 19.27 -11.50
C LEU A 138 -9.61 19.01 -12.66
N ARG A 139 -10.06 18.37 -13.73
CA ARG A 139 -9.30 18.00 -14.94
C ARG A 139 -8.05 17.17 -14.68
N ILE A 140 -7.71 16.80 -13.45
CA ILE A 140 -6.66 15.82 -13.11
C ILE A 140 -6.99 14.50 -13.80
N GLY A 141 -8.23 14.03 -13.70
CA GLY A 141 -8.67 12.82 -14.43
C GLY A 141 -8.62 12.99 -15.95
N ALA A 142 -8.86 14.19 -16.48
CA ALA A 142 -8.78 14.45 -17.92
C ALA A 142 -7.33 14.58 -18.42
N ALA A 143 -6.43 15.19 -17.65
CA ALA A 143 -5.01 15.32 -17.93
C ALA A 143 -4.29 13.97 -17.78
N VAL A 144 -4.63 13.20 -16.75
CA VAL A 144 -4.21 11.80 -16.60
C VAL A 144 -4.72 11.01 -17.79
N ARG A 145 -6.03 10.97 -18.06
CA ARG A 145 -6.57 10.26 -19.24
C ARG A 145 -5.96 10.73 -20.56
N TRP A 146 -5.66 12.02 -20.71
CA TRP A 146 -4.99 12.57 -21.89
C TRP A 146 -3.56 12.04 -22.02
N LEU A 147 -2.75 12.14 -20.96
CA LEU A 147 -1.42 11.51 -20.89
C LEU A 147 -1.52 10.00 -21.16
N GLU A 148 -2.58 9.36 -20.67
CA GLU A 148 -2.82 7.95 -20.83
C GLU A 148 -3.14 7.56 -22.26
N THR A 149 -4.00 8.33 -22.94
CA THR A 149 -4.34 8.16 -24.35
C THR A 149 -3.15 8.45 -25.26
N GLN A 150 -2.28 9.39 -24.89
CA GLN A 150 -1.06 9.70 -25.64
C GLN A 150 0.00 8.60 -25.46
N ALA A 151 0.09 7.97 -24.28
CA ALA A 151 1.14 6.99 -23.98
C ALA A 151 0.72 5.51 -24.16
N GLY A 152 -0.51 5.22 -24.61
CA GLY A 152 -1.02 3.86 -24.88
C GLY A 152 -1.26 2.97 -23.65
N THR A 153 -2.32 2.16 -23.66
CA THR A 153 -2.57 1.19 -22.56
C THR A 153 -1.64 -0.01 -22.70
N ALA A 154 -0.62 -0.11 -21.85
CA ALA A 154 0.19 -1.32 -21.76
C ALA A 154 -0.67 -2.45 -21.15
N PRO A 155 -0.86 -3.58 -21.85
CA PRO A 155 -1.55 -4.72 -21.27
C PRO A 155 -0.78 -5.23 -20.04
N ALA A 156 -1.51 -5.71 -19.03
CA ALA A 156 -0.87 -6.45 -17.94
C ALA A 156 -0.10 -7.63 -18.56
N VAL A 157 1.19 -7.77 -18.20
CA VAL A 157 2.02 -8.88 -18.70
C VAL A 157 1.34 -10.19 -18.28
N PRO A 158 0.93 -11.06 -19.22
CA PRO A 158 0.36 -12.35 -18.87
C PRO A 158 1.38 -13.14 -18.07
N GLU A 159 1.03 -13.50 -16.83
CA GLU A 159 1.94 -14.25 -15.97
C GLU A 159 1.70 -15.74 -16.16
N SER A 160 2.62 -16.41 -16.88
CA SER A 160 2.63 -17.86 -16.89
C SER A 160 2.96 -18.38 -15.47
N PRO A 161 2.51 -19.60 -15.10
CA PRO A 161 2.84 -20.18 -13.80
C PRO A 161 4.34 -20.22 -13.51
N GLY A 162 5.17 -20.43 -14.54
CA GLY A 162 6.63 -20.41 -14.43
C GLY A 162 7.18 -19.02 -14.07
N VAL A 163 6.70 -17.97 -14.74
CA VAL A 163 7.11 -16.58 -14.46
C VAL A 163 6.69 -16.15 -13.06
N LEU A 164 5.46 -16.48 -12.65
CA LEU A 164 4.98 -16.15 -11.31
C LEU A 164 5.81 -16.87 -10.23
N SER A 165 6.12 -18.16 -10.43
CA SER A 165 6.90 -18.96 -9.49
C SER A 165 8.35 -18.45 -9.38
N ALA A 166 8.98 -18.14 -10.52
CA ALA A 166 10.30 -17.53 -10.55
C ALA A 166 10.30 -16.15 -9.86
N GLY A 167 9.28 -15.33 -10.10
CA GLY A 167 9.09 -14.04 -9.44
C GLY A 167 8.97 -14.18 -7.91
N ALA A 168 8.20 -15.17 -7.44
CA ALA A 168 8.07 -15.46 -6.02
C ALA A 168 9.40 -15.91 -5.40
N LEU A 169 10.16 -16.77 -6.08
CA LEU A 169 11.50 -17.19 -5.64
C LEU A 169 12.47 -16.02 -5.56
N LEU A 170 12.46 -15.10 -6.53
CA LEU A 170 13.29 -13.89 -6.52
C LEU A 170 12.87 -12.94 -5.40
N ALA A 171 11.57 -12.79 -5.14
CA ALA A 171 11.05 -12.00 -4.03
C ALA A 171 11.49 -12.58 -2.67
N VAL A 172 11.34 -13.89 -2.47
CA VAL A 172 11.83 -14.58 -1.26
C VAL A 172 13.34 -14.44 -1.13
N GLY A 173 14.08 -14.63 -2.22
CA GLY A 173 15.53 -14.43 -2.27
C GLY A 173 15.93 -13.01 -1.85
N ALA A 174 15.29 -11.98 -2.40
CA ALA A 174 15.54 -10.58 -2.04
C ALA A 174 15.27 -10.31 -0.55
N VAL A 175 14.27 -10.96 0.04
CA VAL A 175 13.95 -10.83 1.47
C VAL A 175 14.97 -11.54 2.37
N LEU A 176 15.49 -12.69 1.95
CA LEU A 176 16.31 -13.56 2.81
C LEU A 176 17.82 -13.43 2.60
N VAL A 177 18.28 -12.98 1.44
CA VAL A 177 19.71 -13.02 1.11
C VAL A 177 20.53 -12.06 1.99
N PRO A 178 21.64 -12.47 2.61
CA PRO A 178 22.32 -11.64 3.62
C PRO A 178 23.17 -10.50 3.05
N GLY A 179 23.48 -10.53 1.75
CA GLY A 179 24.38 -9.56 1.11
C GLY A 179 23.72 -8.69 0.05
N ALA A 180 24.23 -7.47 -0.09
CA ALA A 180 23.79 -6.50 -1.10
C ALA A 180 23.99 -7.04 -2.53
N HIS A 181 25.07 -7.80 -2.79
CA HIS A 181 25.27 -8.48 -4.08
C HIS A 181 24.09 -9.37 -4.46
N GLY A 182 23.68 -10.26 -3.56
CA GLY A 182 22.57 -11.18 -3.81
C GLY A 182 21.25 -10.45 -3.97
N LEU A 183 21.02 -9.40 -3.16
CA LEU A 183 19.81 -8.58 -3.24
C LEU A 183 19.71 -7.84 -4.58
N LEU A 184 20.80 -7.21 -5.01
CA LEU A 184 20.88 -6.53 -6.31
C LEU A 184 20.79 -7.53 -7.47
N ALA A 185 21.37 -8.73 -7.34
CA ALA A 185 21.20 -9.79 -8.32
C ALA A 185 19.74 -10.25 -8.43
N CYS A 186 19.02 -10.41 -7.31
CA CYS A 186 17.58 -10.67 -7.33
C CYS A 186 16.80 -9.55 -8.03
N ALA A 187 17.12 -8.29 -7.74
CA ALA A 187 16.50 -7.12 -8.39
C ALA A 187 16.74 -7.11 -9.91
N VAL A 188 17.98 -7.32 -10.35
CA VAL A 188 18.32 -7.43 -11.78
C VAL A 188 17.58 -8.60 -12.43
N ALA A 189 17.58 -9.77 -11.79
CA ALA A 189 16.87 -10.94 -12.30
C ALA A 189 15.36 -10.69 -12.41
N THR A 190 14.76 -9.94 -11.48
CA THR A 190 13.35 -9.56 -11.54
C THR A 190 13.07 -8.63 -12.73
N VAL A 191 13.94 -7.66 -13.00
CA VAL A 191 13.83 -6.81 -14.19
C VAL A 191 13.89 -7.65 -15.47
N LEU A 192 14.89 -8.54 -15.56
CA LEU A 192 15.07 -9.40 -16.73
C LEU A 192 13.88 -10.36 -16.91
N LEU A 193 13.34 -10.91 -15.82
CA LEU A 193 12.16 -11.77 -15.85
C LEU A 193 10.93 -11.02 -16.35
N GLY A 194 10.73 -9.78 -15.89
CA GLY A 194 9.65 -8.91 -16.37
C GLY A 194 9.77 -8.58 -17.86
N LEU A 195 10.98 -8.25 -18.32
CA LEU A 195 11.27 -8.01 -19.73
C LEU A 195 11.07 -9.26 -20.60
N TYR A 196 11.51 -10.42 -20.12
CA TYR A 196 11.29 -11.71 -20.77
C TYR A 196 9.80 -12.03 -20.89
N GLY A 197 9.03 -11.85 -19.81
CA GLY A 197 7.58 -12.02 -19.82
C GLY A 197 6.89 -11.10 -20.83
N TRP A 198 7.33 -9.83 -20.90
CA TRP A 198 6.82 -8.88 -21.88
C TRP A 198 7.14 -9.28 -23.33
N LEU A 199 8.38 -9.68 -23.63
CA LEU A 199 8.79 -10.13 -24.97
C LEU A 199 8.01 -11.36 -25.43
N ASN A 200 7.81 -12.34 -24.55
CA ASN A 200 7.09 -13.57 -24.89
C ASN A 200 5.58 -13.41 -24.98
N ALA A 201 5.02 -12.37 -24.36
CA ALA A 201 3.61 -12.05 -24.50
C ALA A 201 3.25 -11.59 -25.93
N GLY A 202 4.23 -11.43 -26.83
CA GLY A 202 4.01 -10.99 -28.22
C GLY A 202 3.45 -9.57 -28.31
N SER A 203 3.50 -8.80 -27.22
CA SER A 203 2.92 -7.47 -27.15
C SER A 203 3.83 -6.46 -27.84
N THR A 204 3.52 -6.12 -29.09
CA THR A 204 4.17 -5.03 -29.82
C THR A 204 3.70 -3.64 -29.39
N ARG A 205 2.74 -3.57 -28.45
CA ARG A 205 2.14 -2.30 -28.01
C ARG A 205 2.83 -1.78 -26.75
N GLY A 206 3.67 -0.76 -26.95
CA GLY A 206 4.19 0.12 -25.91
C GLY A 206 5.61 -0.22 -25.45
N ALA A 207 6.53 0.72 -25.61
CA ALA A 207 7.92 0.63 -25.12
C ALA A 207 8.05 0.78 -23.59
N GLY A 208 6.93 0.84 -22.85
CA GLY A 208 6.90 1.13 -21.41
C GLY A 208 7.77 0.19 -20.57
N PRO A 209 7.60 -1.15 -20.68
CA PRO A 209 8.44 -2.12 -19.96
C PRO A 209 9.92 -2.04 -20.36
N LEU A 210 10.25 -1.76 -21.62
CA LEU A 210 11.64 -1.57 -22.05
C LEU A 210 12.27 -0.32 -21.43
N VAL A 211 11.56 0.81 -21.42
CA VAL A 211 12.06 2.05 -20.83
C VAL A 211 12.20 1.92 -19.32
N SER A 212 11.17 1.38 -18.64
CA SER A 212 11.19 1.18 -17.18
C SER A 212 12.20 0.12 -16.78
N GLY A 213 12.24 -1.01 -17.48
CA GLY A 213 13.22 -2.08 -17.24
C GLY A 213 14.65 -1.63 -17.52
N GLY A 214 14.88 -0.91 -18.62
CA GLY A 214 16.19 -0.34 -18.94
C GLY A 214 16.65 0.69 -17.91
N LEU A 215 15.75 1.57 -17.47
CA LEU A 215 16.03 2.54 -16.41
C LEU A 215 16.35 1.83 -15.08
N ALA A 216 15.52 0.87 -14.66
CA ALA A 216 15.75 0.11 -13.43
C ALA A 216 17.09 -0.63 -13.49
N LEU A 217 17.39 -1.29 -14.61
CA LEU A 217 18.65 -2.01 -14.81
C LEU A 217 19.85 -1.07 -14.74
N GLY A 218 19.79 0.07 -15.43
CA GLY A 218 20.85 1.08 -15.39
C GLY A 218 21.09 1.62 -13.97
N LEU A 219 20.02 1.94 -13.24
CA LEU A 219 20.10 2.42 -11.85
C LEU A 219 20.63 1.35 -10.89
N LEU A 220 20.21 0.09 -11.03
CA LEU A 220 20.68 -1.02 -10.20
C LEU A 220 22.16 -1.32 -10.44
N LEU A 221 22.60 -1.33 -11.71
CA LEU A 221 24.00 -1.55 -12.07
C LEU A 221 24.89 -0.38 -11.59
N PHE A 222 24.41 0.86 -11.74
CA PHE A 222 25.10 2.04 -11.23
C PHE A 222 25.21 1.99 -9.70
N ALA A 223 24.12 1.71 -9.00
CA ALA A 223 24.11 1.60 -7.54
C ALA A 223 25.05 0.49 -7.06
N TRP A 224 25.02 -0.69 -7.69
CA TRP A 224 25.93 -1.79 -7.41
C TRP A 224 27.39 -1.38 -7.57
N TRP A 225 27.73 -0.80 -8.73
CA TRP A 225 29.09 -0.35 -9.02
C TRP A 225 29.55 0.71 -8.01
N TYR A 226 28.69 1.69 -7.70
CA TYR A 226 29.02 2.77 -6.78
C TYR A 226 29.23 2.27 -5.36
N LEU A 227 28.34 1.40 -4.87
CA LEU A 227 28.49 0.72 -3.57
C LEU A 227 29.78 -0.10 -3.51
N ALA A 228 30.05 -0.93 -4.52
CA ALA A 228 31.24 -1.76 -4.56
C ALA A 228 32.52 -0.93 -4.60
N ARG A 229 32.53 0.20 -5.34
CA ARG A 229 33.68 1.10 -5.41
C ARG A 229 33.97 1.82 -4.10
N VAL A 230 32.93 2.27 -3.40
CA VAL A 230 33.11 3.03 -2.14
C VAL A 230 33.34 2.10 -0.94
N ALA A 231 32.74 0.91 -0.93
CA ALA A 231 32.97 -0.07 0.13
C ALA A 231 34.44 -0.55 0.17
N GLY A 232 35.14 -0.57 -0.96
CA GLY A 232 36.55 -0.99 -1.03
C GLY A 232 36.71 -2.45 -0.57
N ASP A 233 37.49 -2.65 0.49
CA ASP A 233 37.70 -3.97 1.10
C ASP A 233 36.56 -4.39 2.05
N THR A 234 35.63 -3.47 2.36
CA THR A 234 34.46 -3.78 3.18
C THR A 234 33.57 -4.77 2.45
N SER A 235 33.22 -5.86 3.14
CA SER A 235 32.34 -6.87 2.58
C SER A 235 30.96 -6.27 2.28
N LEU A 236 30.36 -6.61 1.12
CA LEU A 236 29.00 -6.19 0.77
C LEU A 236 27.90 -7.02 1.48
N ARG A 237 28.17 -7.55 2.68
CA ARG A 237 27.13 -8.09 3.56
C ARG A 237 26.36 -6.93 4.16
N LEU A 238 25.04 -7.07 4.30
CA LEU A 238 24.20 -5.96 4.78
C LEU A 238 24.56 -5.54 6.22
N ALA A 239 24.99 -6.49 7.06
CA ALA A 239 25.46 -6.20 8.41
C ALA A 239 26.74 -5.35 8.39
N ASP A 240 27.75 -5.77 7.63
CA ASP A 240 29.03 -5.07 7.51
C ASP A 240 28.86 -3.67 6.88
N LEU A 241 27.91 -3.53 5.93
CA LEU A 241 27.59 -2.23 5.34
C LEU A 241 26.90 -1.28 6.32
N ALA A 242 26.09 -1.77 7.25
CA ALA A 242 25.43 -0.93 8.25
C ALA A 242 26.43 -0.32 9.25
N GLU A 243 27.55 -1.00 9.48
CA GLU A 243 28.66 -0.55 10.34
C GLU A 243 29.80 0.11 9.54
N GLY A 244 29.66 0.18 8.21
CA GLY A 244 30.68 0.69 7.32
C GLY A 244 30.97 2.19 7.56
N PRO A 245 32.21 2.65 7.32
CA PRO A 245 32.60 4.05 7.53
C PRO A 245 32.09 4.96 6.38
N PHE A 246 30.80 4.87 6.07
CA PHE A 246 30.20 5.65 5.00
C PHE A 246 29.99 7.10 5.42
N SER A 247 30.34 8.03 4.52
CA SER A 247 30.04 9.44 4.76
C SER A 247 28.56 9.73 4.48
N PRO A 248 27.93 10.68 5.20
CA PRO A 248 26.54 11.05 4.94
C PRO A 248 26.29 11.51 3.50
N ALA A 249 27.28 12.14 2.86
CA ALA A 249 27.21 12.56 1.47
C ALA A 249 27.12 11.36 0.51
N PHE A 250 27.83 10.27 0.80
CA PHE A 250 27.73 9.03 0.05
C PHE A 250 26.37 8.36 0.25
N GLU A 251 25.88 8.25 1.50
CA GLU A 251 24.56 7.67 1.75
C GLU A 251 23.46 8.43 0.99
N LEU A 252 23.55 9.76 0.97
CA LEU A 252 22.61 10.61 0.26
C LEU A 252 22.67 10.41 -1.26
N SER A 253 23.86 10.28 -1.85
CA SER A 253 24.00 10.07 -3.30
C SER A 253 23.66 8.65 -3.74
N ALA A 254 24.03 7.64 -2.94
CA ALA A 254 23.77 6.22 -3.23
C ALA A 254 22.30 5.84 -3.06
N SER A 255 21.59 6.49 -2.13
CA SER A 255 20.17 6.22 -1.88
C SER A 255 19.25 6.66 -3.03
N VAL A 256 19.62 7.69 -3.80
CA VAL A 256 18.83 8.17 -4.96
C VAL A 256 18.62 7.08 -6.03
N PRO A 257 19.67 6.50 -6.65
CA PRO A 257 19.48 5.50 -7.70
C PRO A 257 18.79 4.25 -7.16
N LEU A 258 19.03 3.87 -5.89
CA LEU A 258 18.33 2.75 -5.25
C LEU A 258 16.85 3.02 -5.04
N ALA A 259 16.50 4.19 -4.52
CA ALA A 259 15.11 4.58 -4.29
C ALA A 259 14.35 4.71 -5.61
N LEU A 260 14.98 5.27 -6.65
CA LEU A 260 14.40 5.33 -8.00
C LEU A 260 14.23 3.93 -8.61
N ALA A 261 15.23 3.06 -8.50
CA ALA A 261 15.10 1.67 -8.97
C ALA A 261 13.98 0.92 -8.24
N ALA A 262 13.89 1.07 -6.92
CA ALA A 262 12.80 0.53 -6.12
C ALA A 262 11.45 1.11 -6.56
N TRP A 263 11.36 2.40 -6.84
CA TRP A 263 10.14 3.06 -7.31
C TRP A 263 9.66 2.47 -8.65
N VAL A 264 10.59 2.22 -9.58
CA VAL A 264 10.28 1.55 -10.84
C VAL A 264 9.79 0.11 -10.60
N LEU A 265 10.43 -0.65 -9.71
CA LEU A 265 10.04 -2.02 -9.36
C LEU A 265 8.68 -2.10 -8.65
N LEU A 266 8.34 -1.11 -7.82
CA LEU A 266 6.99 -0.96 -7.25
C LEU A 266 5.94 -0.74 -8.35
N GLY A 267 6.34 -0.22 -9.52
CA GLY A 267 5.44 0.03 -10.63
C GLY A 267 4.38 1.08 -10.29
N LEU A 268 4.74 2.05 -9.47
CA LEU A 268 3.91 3.22 -9.15
C LEU A 268 4.08 4.29 -10.23
N ALA A 269 3.13 5.22 -10.34
CA ALA A 269 3.25 6.35 -11.26
C ALA A 269 4.59 7.10 -11.08
N PRO A 270 5.26 7.50 -12.18
CA PRO A 270 4.85 7.39 -13.58
C PRO A 270 5.16 6.04 -14.27
N PHE A 271 5.75 5.06 -13.57
CA PHE A 271 6.19 3.77 -14.13
C PHE A 271 5.11 2.68 -14.14
N HIS A 272 3.86 3.03 -13.82
CA HIS A 272 2.72 2.10 -13.73
C HIS A 272 2.38 1.34 -15.03
N ARG A 273 2.96 1.76 -16.16
CA ARG A 273 2.83 1.12 -17.50
C ARG A 273 3.96 0.16 -17.83
N GLY A 274 5.09 0.28 -17.13
CA GLY A 274 6.26 -0.57 -17.31
C GLY A 274 6.39 -1.63 -16.23
N ARG A 275 5.26 -2.14 -15.69
CA ARG A 275 5.28 -3.11 -14.58
C ARG A 275 6.02 -4.37 -15.00
N LEU A 276 6.94 -4.80 -14.14
CA LEU A 276 7.86 -5.91 -14.40
C LEU A 276 7.40 -7.24 -13.76
N GLY A 277 6.12 -7.32 -13.37
CA GLY A 277 5.49 -8.49 -12.76
C GLY A 277 4.84 -8.18 -11.40
N SER A 278 4.03 -9.11 -10.91
CA SER A 278 3.24 -9.02 -9.68
C SER A 278 4.10 -9.12 -8.40
N TRP A 279 5.28 -9.74 -8.51
CA TRP A 279 6.25 -9.87 -7.41
C TRP A 279 7.34 -8.79 -7.41
N ALA A 280 7.46 -7.99 -8.49
CA ALA A 280 8.44 -6.90 -8.56
C ALA A 280 8.33 -5.88 -7.40
N PRO A 281 7.12 -5.51 -6.92
CA PRO A 281 6.99 -4.62 -5.78
C PRO A 281 7.63 -5.15 -4.49
N VAL A 282 7.67 -6.47 -4.28
CA VAL A 282 8.34 -7.06 -3.11
C VAL A 282 9.84 -6.87 -3.20
N VAL A 283 10.42 -7.03 -4.39
CA VAL A 283 11.85 -6.85 -4.59
C VAL A 283 12.23 -5.37 -4.48
N GLY A 284 11.42 -4.47 -5.04
CA GLY A 284 11.58 -3.01 -4.84
C GLY A 284 11.47 -2.63 -3.36
N GLY A 285 10.49 -3.17 -2.64
CA GLY A 285 10.35 -2.95 -1.19
C GLY A 285 11.53 -3.51 -0.40
N ALA A 286 12.07 -4.68 -0.77
CA ALA A 286 13.23 -5.26 -0.11
C ALA A 286 14.49 -4.40 -0.28
N LEU A 287 14.66 -3.74 -1.45
CA LEU A 287 15.72 -2.75 -1.64
C LEU A 287 15.58 -1.59 -0.65
N LEU A 288 14.37 -1.03 -0.49
CA LEU A 288 14.14 0.08 0.43
C LEU A 288 14.35 -0.32 1.90
N VAL A 289 13.81 -1.46 2.32
CA VAL A 289 13.82 -1.90 3.72
C VAL A 289 15.16 -2.48 4.14
N ARG A 290 15.84 -3.23 3.27
CA ARG A 290 17.05 -3.98 3.65
C ARG A 290 18.34 -3.34 3.17
N LEU A 291 18.32 -2.60 2.07
CA LEU A 291 19.53 -1.93 1.58
C LEU A 291 19.50 -0.46 2.00
N THR A 292 18.48 0.30 1.62
CA THR A 292 18.47 1.73 1.92
C THR A 292 18.29 2.01 3.41
N ALA A 293 17.30 1.40 4.06
CA ALA A 293 17.03 1.69 5.48
C ALA A 293 18.08 1.12 6.44
N VAL A 294 18.72 -0.02 6.11
CA VAL A 294 19.71 -0.68 6.99
C VAL A 294 21.14 -0.23 6.68
N ALA A 295 21.53 -0.14 5.40
CA ALA A 295 22.90 0.19 5.04
C ALA A 295 23.13 1.68 4.75
N LEU A 296 22.08 2.46 4.44
CA LEU A 296 22.19 3.89 4.08
C LEU A 296 21.11 4.75 4.80
N PRO A 297 20.99 4.63 6.14
CA PRO A 297 19.85 5.19 6.89
C PRO A 297 19.72 6.70 6.75
N SER A 298 20.84 7.43 6.76
CA SER A 298 20.84 8.91 6.65
C SER A 298 20.35 9.36 5.28
N GLY A 299 20.68 8.59 4.23
CA GLY A 299 20.21 8.84 2.87
C GLY A 299 18.69 8.74 2.77
N LEU A 300 18.08 7.66 3.28
CA LEU A 300 16.64 7.46 3.20
C LEU A 300 15.87 8.58 3.94
N VAL A 301 16.32 8.94 5.15
CA VAL A 301 15.69 10.01 5.94
C VAL A 301 15.67 11.34 5.18
N HIS A 302 16.72 11.65 4.42
CA HIS A 302 16.77 12.87 3.63
C HIS A 302 15.77 12.88 2.46
N TRP A 303 15.57 11.73 1.81
CA TRP A 303 14.70 11.61 0.64
C TRP A 303 13.25 11.27 0.97
N GLN A 304 12.93 10.95 2.23
CA GLN A 304 11.60 10.58 2.71
C GLN A 304 10.47 11.47 2.18
N PRO A 305 10.49 12.81 2.33
CA PRO A 305 9.40 13.67 1.87
C PRO A 305 9.13 13.52 0.36
N LEU A 306 10.18 13.28 -0.42
CA LEU A 306 10.11 13.10 -1.87
C LEU A 306 9.60 11.72 -2.27
N LEU A 307 9.59 10.72 -1.38
CA LEU A 307 8.99 9.40 -1.63
C LEU A 307 7.49 9.38 -1.34
N TYR A 308 7.02 10.16 -0.35
CA TYR A 308 5.59 10.23 0.00
C TYR A 308 4.72 10.93 -1.05
N LEU A 309 5.25 11.97 -1.71
CA LEU A 309 4.53 12.71 -2.74
C LEU A 309 4.16 11.80 -3.94
N PRO A 310 5.10 11.07 -4.57
CA PRO A 310 4.79 10.08 -5.59
C PRO A 310 3.83 8.98 -5.13
N GLY A 311 3.91 8.52 -3.88
CA GLY A 311 2.97 7.54 -3.31
C GLY A 311 1.54 8.08 -3.26
N THR A 312 1.39 9.34 -2.87
CA THR A 312 0.12 10.06 -2.89
C THR A 312 -0.42 10.17 -4.31
N LEU A 313 0.42 10.61 -5.26
CA LEU A 313 0.05 10.71 -6.66
C LEU A 313 -0.39 9.36 -7.23
N ALA A 314 0.29 8.27 -6.87
CA ALA A 314 -0.08 6.92 -7.29
C ALA A 314 -1.42 6.47 -6.70
N ALA A 315 -1.73 6.80 -5.44
CA ALA A 315 -3.05 6.50 -4.87
C ALA A 315 -4.19 7.24 -5.60
N TRP A 316 -4.00 8.52 -5.93
CA TRP A 316 -5.00 9.29 -6.68
C TRP A 316 -5.06 8.90 -8.16
N HIS A 317 -3.93 8.50 -8.74
CA HIS A 317 -3.88 7.88 -10.06
C HIS A 317 -4.69 6.58 -10.08
N ALA A 318 -4.54 5.74 -9.05
CA ALA A 318 -5.29 4.52 -8.87
C ALA A 318 -6.80 4.78 -8.74
N VAL A 319 -7.20 5.86 -8.06
CA VAL A 319 -8.61 6.32 -8.03
C VAL A 319 -9.11 6.67 -9.44
N ALA A 320 -8.35 7.48 -10.18
CA ALA A 320 -8.73 7.95 -11.51
C ALA A 320 -8.84 6.80 -12.54
N THR A 321 -8.00 5.78 -12.41
CA THR A 321 -7.91 4.62 -13.31
C THR A 321 -8.62 3.38 -12.78
N ARG A 322 -9.17 3.44 -11.56
CA ARG A 322 -9.82 2.33 -10.83
C ARG A 322 -8.92 1.10 -10.65
N ARG A 323 -7.61 1.31 -10.50
CA ARG A 323 -6.59 0.27 -10.37
C ARG A 323 -6.29 -0.09 -8.92
N VAL A 324 -7.02 -1.08 -8.39
CA VAL A 324 -6.90 -1.51 -6.97
C VAL A 324 -5.48 -1.97 -6.62
N ASP A 325 -4.80 -2.64 -7.54
CA ASP A 325 -3.41 -3.08 -7.40
C ASP A 325 -2.45 -1.91 -7.15
N GLU A 326 -2.60 -0.81 -7.88
CA GLU A 326 -1.77 0.39 -7.68
C GLU A 326 -2.08 1.08 -6.35
N GLY A 327 -3.36 1.12 -5.94
CA GLY A 327 -3.76 1.64 -4.63
C GLY A 327 -3.17 0.85 -3.46
N VAL A 328 -3.09 -0.47 -3.56
CA VAL A 328 -2.45 -1.32 -2.54
C VAL A 328 -0.93 -1.07 -2.47
N VAL A 329 -0.25 -0.95 -3.61
CA VAL A 329 1.19 -0.67 -3.62
C VAL A 329 1.48 0.77 -3.16
N ALA A 330 0.59 1.73 -3.41
CA ALA A 330 0.69 3.08 -2.87
C ALA A 330 0.60 3.10 -1.34
N LEU A 331 -0.28 2.29 -0.75
CA LEU A 331 -0.35 2.09 0.71
C LEU A 331 0.92 1.40 1.24
N ALA A 332 1.45 0.41 0.52
CA ALA A 332 2.71 -0.24 0.87
C ALA A 332 3.87 0.77 0.93
N ALA A 333 3.92 1.72 -0.01
CA ALA A 333 4.95 2.76 -0.07
C ALA A 333 5.02 3.63 1.19
N LEU A 334 3.90 3.83 1.90
CA LEU A 334 3.88 4.57 3.17
C LEU A 334 4.78 3.93 4.24
N GLY A 335 4.66 2.61 4.37
CA GLY A 335 5.48 1.82 5.29
C GLY A 335 6.93 1.75 4.83
N LEU A 336 7.14 1.46 3.54
CA LEU A 336 8.48 1.34 2.94
C LEU A 336 9.31 2.63 3.03
N ALA A 337 8.66 3.80 2.98
CA ALA A 337 9.34 5.09 3.06
C ALA A 337 9.73 5.48 4.50
N SER A 338 9.08 4.95 5.53
CA SER A 338 9.18 5.44 6.93
C SER A 338 10.55 5.32 7.61
N ALA A 339 11.56 4.69 6.99
CA ALA A 339 12.88 4.32 7.52
C ALA A 339 12.87 3.46 8.81
N ALA A 340 11.76 3.37 9.53
CA ALA A 340 11.60 2.53 10.69
C ALA A 340 11.44 1.04 10.27
N PRO A 341 12.11 0.09 10.94
CA PRO A 341 12.07 -1.31 10.55
C PRO A 341 10.66 -1.90 10.51
N GLN A 342 9.88 -1.74 11.59
CA GLN A 342 8.56 -2.37 11.71
C GLN A 342 7.56 -1.88 10.62
N PRO A 343 7.36 -0.56 10.40
CA PRO A 343 6.53 -0.09 9.31
C PRO A 343 7.09 -0.43 7.91
N GLY A 344 8.42 -0.45 7.75
CA GLY A 344 9.09 -0.90 6.52
C GLY A 344 8.71 -2.33 6.14
N TRP A 345 8.86 -3.26 7.10
CA TRP A 345 8.44 -4.65 6.93
C TRP A 345 6.93 -4.80 6.70
N ALA A 346 6.12 -3.96 7.34
CA ALA A 346 4.68 -3.94 7.10
C ALA A 346 4.34 -3.51 5.66
N GLY A 347 5.00 -2.45 5.16
CA GLY A 347 4.91 -2.01 3.77
C GLY A 347 5.33 -3.10 2.79
N LEU A 348 6.41 -3.81 3.08
CA LEU A 348 6.86 -4.95 2.26
C LEU A 348 5.82 -6.07 2.18
N GLY A 349 5.19 -6.41 3.31
CA GLY A 349 4.11 -7.39 3.34
C GLY A 349 2.88 -6.94 2.54
N LEU A 350 2.53 -5.65 2.58
CA LEU A 350 1.47 -5.08 1.73
C LEU A 350 1.84 -5.16 0.23
N ALA A 351 3.10 -4.93 -0.12
CA ALA A 351 3.60 -5.04 -1.50
C ALA A 351 3.55 -6.48 -2.05
N ALA A 352 3.47 -7.50 -1.18
CA ALA A 352 3.35 -8.90 -1.58
C ALA A 352 1.91 -9.32 -1.94
N LEU A 353 0.90 -8.54 -1.51
CA LEU A 353 -0.51 -8.89 -1.73
C LEU A 353 -0.88 -9.07 -3.22
N PRO A 354 -0.44 -8.23 -4.17
CA PRO A 354 -0.72 -8.44 -5.59
C PRO A 354 -0.20 -9.78 -6.11
N GLY A 355 1.01 -10.19 -5.71
CA GLY A 355 1.60 -11.49 -6.07
C GLY A 355 0.82 -12.68 -5.50
N LEU A 356 0.39 -12.57 -4.23
CA LEU A 356 -0.45 -13.61 -3.60
C LEU A 356 -1.82 -13.74 -4.27
N VAL A 357 -2.43 -12.62 -4.66
CA VAL A 357 -3.71 -12.62 -5.38
C VAL A 357 -3.55 -13.20 -6.79
N ALA A 358 -2.45 -12.90 -7.49
CA ALA A 358 -2.13 -13.50 -8.79
C ALA A 358 -1.97 -15.03 -8.67
N LEU A 359 -1.25 -15.50 -7.65
CA LEU A 359 -1.10 -16.92 -7.33
C LEU A 359 -2.46 -17.59 -7.07
N ALA A 360 -3.30 -16.98 -6.23
CA ALA A 360 -4.64 -17.47 -5.94
C ALA A 360 -5.48 -17.58 -7.22
N GLY A 361 -5.39 -16.61 -8.13
CA GLY A 361 -6.06 -16.61 -9.42
C GLY A 361 -5.68 -17.82 -10.29
N LEU A 362 -4.39 -18.16 -10.38
CA LEU A 362 -3.93 -19.33 -11.12
C LEU A 362 -4.42 -20.65 -10.48
N THR A 363 -4.44 -20.71 -9.14
CA THR A 363 -4.89 -21.91 -8.43
C THR A 363 -6.40 -22.12 -8.46
N ARG A 364 -7.20 -21.06 -8.66
CA ARG A 364 -8.66 -21.12 -8.53
C ARG A 364 -9.33 -22.14 -9.45
N ALA A 365 -8.82 -22.30 -10.67
CA ALA A 365 -9.35 -23.27 -11.63
C ALA A 365 -9.12 -24.73 -11.21
N ARG A 366 -8.05 -25.01 -10.46
CA ARG A 366 -7.66 -26.36 -10.05
C ARG A 366 -8.05 -26.69 -8.61
N GLN A 367 -7.97 -25.70 -7.72
CA GLN A 367 -8.12 -25.82 -6.27
C GLN A 367 -8.82 -24.56 -5.72
N PRO A 368 -10.15 -24.44 -5.90
CA PRO A 368 -10.89 -23.25 -5.49
C PRO A 368 -10.82 -23.00 -3.98
N ALA A 369 -10.85 -24.06 -3.16
CA ALA A 369 -10.73 -23.95 -1.70
C ALA A 369 -9.38 -23.34 -1.28
N LEU A 370 -8.27 -23.78 -1.89
CA LEU A 370 -6.96 -23.20 -1.61
C LEU A 370 -6.90 -21.72 -2.03
N ALA A 371 -7.45 -21.38 -3.19
CA ALA A 371 -7.50 -20.00 -3.66
C ALA A 371 -8.31 -19.09 -2.71
N GLU A 372 -9.41 -19.58 -2.16
CA GLU A 372 -10.20 -18.88 -1.15
C GLU A 372 -9.41 -18.67 0.15
N VAL A 373 -8.72 -19.72 0.64
CA VAL A 373 -7.86 -19.64 1.83
C VAL A 373 -6.73 -18.63 1.62
N VAL A 374 -6.00 -18.71 0.50
CA VAL A 374 -4.91 -17.78 0.18
C VAL A 374 -5.42 -16.34 0.09
N THR A 375 -6.57 -16.12 -0.56
CA THR A 375 -7.18 -14.79 -0.64
C THR A 375 -7.57 -14.29 0.75
N GLY A 376 -8.22 -15.12 1.56
CA GLY A 376 -8.63 -14.78 2.92
C GLY A 376 -7.44 -14.43 3.82
N VAL A 377 -6.38 -15.24 3.79
CA VAL A 377 -5.13 -14.99 4.52
C VAL A 377 -4.45 -13.72 4.04
N ALA A 378 -4.32 -13.51 2.73
CA ALA A 378 -3.72 -12.30 2.18
C ALA A 378 -4.48 -11.05 2.63
N CYS A 379 -5.80 -11.07 2.62
CA CYS A 379 -6.59 -9.94 3.04
C CYS A 379 -6.54 -9.70 4.56
N ALA A 380 -6.53 -10.77 5.38
CA ALA A 380 -6.34 -10.67 6.83
C ALA A 380 -4.95 -10.14 7.20
N ALA A 381 -3.91 -10.62 6.52
CA ALA A 381 -2.55 -10.12 6.66
C ALA A 381 -2.47 -8.64 6.25
N GLY A 382 -3.06 -8.27 5.11
CA GLY A 382 -3.11 -6.87 4.65
C GLY A 382 -3.75 -5.94 5.68
N ALA A 383 -4.83 -6.38 6.33
CA ALA A 383 -5.46 -5.65 7.43
C ALA A 383 -4.50 -5.38 8.59
N ALA A 384 -3.81 -6.44 9.04
CA ALA A 384 -2.90 -6.38 10.18
C ALA A 384 -1.66 -5.51 9.89
N LEU A 385 -1.20 -5.50 8.64
CA LEU A 385 -0.03 -4.75 8.20
C LEU A 385 -0.35 -3.26 7.92
N LEU A 386 -1.61 -2.93 7.68
CA LEU A 386 -2.01 -1.57 7.33
C LEU A 386 -1.70 -0.55 8.44
N VAL A 387 -2.06 -0.88 9.68
CA VAL A 387 -1.82 0.02 10.82
C VAL A 387 -0.35 0.34 11.02
N PRO A 388 0.58 -0.63 11.14
CA PRO A 388 2.00 -0.32 11.30
C PRO A 388 2.57 0.46 10.11
N ALA A 389 2.15 0.16 8.87
CA ALA A 389 2.59 0.91 7.69
C ALA A 389 2.12 2.38 7.72
N VAL A 390 0.83 2.61 8.03
CA VAL A 390 0.25 3.95 8.12
C VAL A 390 0.79 4.72 9.32
N SER A 391 1.06 4.08 10.45
CA SER A 391 1.67 4.74 11.61
C SER A 391 3.09 5.20 11.31
N GLY A 392 3.87 4.39 10.58
CA GLY A 392 5.18 4.81 10.08
C GLY A 392 5.08 6.03 9.17
N GLY A 393 4.16 6.00 8.21
CA GLY A 393 3.87 7.14 7.34
C GLY A 393 3.48 8.40 8.10
N LEU A 394 2.57 8.30 9.07
CA LEU A 394 2.12 9.44 9.88
C LEU A 394 3.22 10.01 10.77
N ALA A 395 4.09 9.16 11.33
CA ALA A 395 5.21 9.59 12.15
C ALA A 395 6.26 10.35 11.35
N THR A 396 6.40 10.05 10.06
CA THR A 396 7.37 10.70 9.17
C THR A 396 6.78 11.91 8.42
N GLU A 397 5.62 11.75 7.80
CA GLU A 397 5.02 12.73 6.89
C GLU A 397 3.48 12.62 6.89
N ALA A 398 2.84 13.37 7.79
CA ALA A 398 1.41 13.23 8.07
C ALA A 398 0.51 13.66 6.90
N PHE A 399 0.85 14.75 6.20
CA PHE A 399 -0.03 15.33 5.17
C PHE A 399 -0.22 14.37 3.99
N TYR A 400 0.88 13.91 3.39
CA TYR A 400 0.84 12.98 2.26
C TYR A 400 0.31 11.60 2.65
N THR A 401 0.58 11.16 3.88
CA THR A 401 0.04 9.89 4.40
C THR A 401 -1.49 9.92 4.47
N VAL A 402 -2.07 10.99 5.04
CA VAL A 402 -3.53 11.17 5.10
C VAL A 402 -4.12 11.20 3.68
N LEU A 403 -3.52 11.97 2.76
CA LEU A 403 -4.00 12.02 1.38
C LEU A 403 -3.92 10.68 0.65
N THR A 404 -2.87 9.89 0.88
CA THR A 404 -2.70 8.56 0.29
C THR A 404 -3.78 7.60 0.79
N VAL A 405 -4.03 7.58 2.12
CA VAL A 405 -5.06 6.71 2.69
C VAL A 405 -6.46 7.12 2.25
N LEU A 406 -6.76 8.42 2.17
CA LEU A 406 -8.03 8.91 1.64
C LEU A 406 -8.21 8.56 0.15
N GLY A 407 -7.15 8.63 -0.65
CA GLY A 407 -7.16 8.17 -2.04
C GLY A 407 -7.48 6.68 -2.14
N ALA A 408 -6.80 5.84 -1.37
CA ALA A 408 -7.08 4.40 -1.33
C ALA A 408 -8.52 4.09 -0.84
N ALA A 409 -9.03 4.85 0.13
CA ALA A 409 -10.41 4.71 0.62
C ALA A 409 -11.43 5.09 -0.46
N ALA A 410 -11.20 6.18 -1.19
CA ALA A 410 -12.03 6.59 -2.31
C ALA A 410 -12.03 5.52 -3.42
N LEU A 411 -10.86 4.93 -3.74
CA LEU A 411 -10.75 3.84 -4.70
C LEU A 411 -11.56 2.62 -4.27
N ALA A 412 -11.45 2.20 -3.02
CA ALA A 412 -12.21 1.07 -2.46
C ALA A 412 -13.72 1.32 -2.55
N TRP A 413 -14.16 2.55 -2.26
CA TRP A 413 -15.56 2.96 -2.38
C TRP A 413 -16.08 2.90 -3.82
N LEU A 414 -15.33 3.46 -4.77
CA LEU A 414 -15.71 3.48 -6.18
C LEU A 414 -15.72 2.07 -6.78
N ALA A 415 -14.72 1.25 -6.46
CA ALA A 415 -14.62 -0.13 -6.95
C ALA A 415 -15.77 -1.04 -6.48
N GLY A 416 -16.49 -0.67 -5.42
CA GLY A 416 -17.66 -1.40 -4.94
C GLY A 416 -18.96 -1.07 -5.67
N GLY A 417 -19.00 -0.08 -6.56
CA GLY A 417 -20.19 0.29 -7.33
C GLY A 417 -20.44 -0.57 -8.58
N ASP A 418 -19.38 -1.04 -9.23
CA ASP A 418 -19.39 -1.55 -10.60
C ASP A 418 -19.29 -3.07 -10.73
N ALA A 419 -19.96 -3.84 -9.87
CA ALA A 419 -20.17 -5.25 -10.19
C ALA A 419 -21.03 -5.30 -11.48
N PRO A 420 -20.52 -5.78 -12.63
CA PRO A 420 -21.32 -5.87 -13.83
C PRO A 420 -22.43 -6.88 -13.57
N THR A 421 -23.66 -6.40 -13.39
CA THR A 421 -24.88 -7.22 -13.35
C THR A 421 -25.27 -7.72 -14.75
N GLY A 422 -24.32 -7.82 -15.68
CA GLY A 422 -24.55 -8.07 -17.09
C GLY A 422 -23.60 -9.11 -17.64
N VAL A 423 -23.57 -10.31 -17.05
CA VAL A 423 -23.54 -11.50 -17.90
C VAL A 423 -24.94 -11.61 -18.49
N SER A 424 -25.22 -10.79 -19.51
CA SER A 424 -26.15 -11.24 -20.52
C SER A 424 -25.47 -12.47 -21.12
N ALA A 425 -25.96 -13.63 -20.72
CA ALA A 425 -25.82 -14.83 -21.52
C ALA A 425 -26.37 -14.47 -22.92
N ARG A 426 -25.49 -14.06 -23.83
CA ARG A 426 -25.71 -14.32 -25.24
C ARG A 426 -25.45 -15.81 -25.41
N ALA A 427 -26.50 -16.57 -25.12
CA ALA A 427 -26.81 -17.73 -25.93
C ALA A 427 -27.28 -17.17 -27.27
N GLU A 428 -26.44 -17.30 -28.29
CA GLU A 428 -26.77 -17.63 -29.68
C GLU A 428 -25.46 -17.80 -30.46
#